data_AF-A0A4P0YCK0-F1
#
_entry.id   AF-A0A4P0YCK0-F1
#
_cell.length_a   1.000
_cell.length_b   1.000
_cell.length_c   1.000
_cell.angle_alpha   90.00
_cell.angle_beta   90.00
_cell.angle_gamma   90.00
#
_symmetry.space_group_name_H-M   'P 1'
#
loop_
_entity.id
_entity.type
_entity.pdbx_description
1 polymer ?
#
loop_
_entity_poly.entity_id
_entity_poly.type
_entity_poly.pdbx_seq_one_letter_code
_entity_poly.pdbx_strand_id
1 'polypeptide(L)'
;MIQTAGGLLNPIRVSADILKALAARATEALAGELDGVVITVPAYFDDAQRQGTKDAARLAGLHVLRLLNEPTAAAIAYGPRLRPGRGDAVYDLGGGNL
;
A
#
# COMPACT_ATOMS: atom_id res chain seq x y z
N MET A 1 19.57 -2.71 -2.08
CA MET A 1 19.49 -2.75 -3.56
C MET A 1 19.02 -4.13 -3.97
N ILE A 2 18.19 -4.22 -5.00
CA ILE A 2 17.69 -5.48 -5.57
C ILE A 2 18.39 -5.70 -6.91
N GLN A 3 18.94 -6.89 -7.13
CA GLN A 3 19.51 -7.26 -8.42
C GLN A 3 18.37 -7.67 -9.37
N THR A 4 18.29 -7.02 -10.53
CA THR A 4 17.29 -7.32 -11.56
C THR A 4 17.98 -7.54 -12.91
N ALA A 5 17.25 -8.01 -13.92
CA ALA A 5 17.75 -8.07 -15.29
C ALA A 5 18.15 -6.68 -15.85
N GLY A 6 17.57 -5.61 -15.31
CA GLY A 6 17.93 -4.22 -15.64
C GLY A 6 19.04 -3.63 -14.76
N GLY A 7 19.71 -4.45 -13.94
CA GLY A 7 20.75 -4.02 -13.01
C GLY A 7 20.27 -3.79 -11.57
N LEU A 8 21.10 -3.11 -10.78
CA LEU A 8 20.84 -2.83 -9.37
C LEU A 8 19.81 -1.70 -9.22
N LEU A 9 18.66 -2.02 -8.63
CA LEU A 9 17.60 -1.06 -8.37
C LEU A 9 17.38 -0.82 -6.88
N ASN A 10 17.00 0.41 -6.51
CA ASN A 10 16.58 0.74 -5.16
C ASN A 10 15.08 0.43 -5.00
N PRO A 11 14.67 -0.48 -4.09
CA PRO A 11 13.26 -0.83 -3.89
C PRO A 11 12.36 0.38 -3.63
N ILE A 12 12.83 1.37 -2.86
CA ILE A 12 12.04 2.57 -2.55
C ILE A 12 11.74 3.36 -3.84
N ARG A 13 12.72 3.46 -4.75
CA ARG A 13 12.55 4.16 -6.03
C ARG A 13 11.60 3.40 -6.95
N VAL A 14 11.73 2.08 -7.02
CA VAL A 14 10.81 1.23 -7.80
C VAL A 14 9.39 1.36 -7.28
N SER A 15 9.19 1.29 -5.97
CA SER A 15 7.87 1.51 -5.36
C SER A 15 7.32 2.90 -5.63
N ALA A 16 8.17 3.94 -5.62
CA ALA A 16 7.75 5.30 -5.95
C ALA A 16 7.26 5.41 -7.40
N ASP A 17 7.94 4.75 -8.35
CA ASP A 17 7.54 4.75 -9.75
C ASP A 17 6.20 4.03 -9.97
N ILE A 18 5.96 2.92 -9.24
CA ILE A 18 4.65 2.24 -9.21
C ILE A 18 3.57 3.17 -8.66
N LEU A 19 3.84 3.85 -7.53
CA LEU A 19 2.89 4.77 -6.90
C LEU A 19 2.54 5.96 -7.81
N LYS A 20 3.51 6.52 -8.54
CA LYS A 20 3.26 7.58 -9.54
C LYS A 20 2.31 7.09 -10.65
N ALA A 21 2.54 5.89 -11.18
CA ALA A 21 1.68 5.34 -12.21
C ALA A 21 0.24 5.11 -11.71
N LEU A 22 0.08 4.63 -10.46
CA LEU A 22 -1.23 4.48 -9.84
C LEU A 22 -1.92 5.83 -9.59
N ALA A 23 -1.17 6.83 -9.13
CA ALA A 23 -1.69 8.18 -8.89
C ALA A 23 -2.20 8.84 -10.18
N ALA A 24 -1.42 8.75 -11.27
CA ALA A 24 -1.84 9.27 -12.58
C ALA A 24 -3.18 8.65 -13.03
N ARG A 25 -3.31 7.33 -12.91
CA ARG A 25 -4.56 6.62 -13.24
C ARG A 25 -5.73 7.04 -12.34
N ALA A 26 -5.47 7.28 -11.05
CA ALA A 26 -6.49 7.73 -10.11
C ALA A 26 -6.96 9.16 -10.41
N THR A 27 -6.03 10.09 -10.70
CA THR A 27 -6.34 11.47 -11.11
C THR A 27 -7.19 11.50 -12.38
N GLU A 28 -6.85 10.68 -13.39
CA GLU A 28 -7.63 10.56 -14.63
C GLU A 28 -9.05 10.02 -14.35
N ALA A 29 -9.17 9.01 -13.51
CA ALA A 29 -10.46 8.37 -13.21
C ALA A 29 -11.39 9.24 -12.34
N LEU A 30 -10.83 10.03 -11.42
CA LEU A 30 -11.59 10.85 -10.47
C LEU A 30 -11.80 12.29 -10.95
N ALA A 31 -11.14 12.70 -12.04
CA ALA A 31 -11.19 14.05 -12.61
C ALA A 31 -10.90 15.16 -11.58
N GLY A 32 -9.86 14.97 -10.77
CA GLY A 32 -9.47 15.92 -9.71
C GLY A 32 -8.09 15.65 -9.11
N GLU A 33 -7.59 16.63 -8.35
CA GLU A 33 -6.32 16.50 -7.61
C GLU A 33 -6.46 15.53 -6.43
N LEU A 34 -5.36 14.88 -6.05
CA LEU A 34 -5.32 13.95 -4.92
C LEU A 34 -4.86 14.68 -3.66
N ASP A 35 -5.76 14.92 -2.71
CA ASP A 35 -5.43 15.57 -1.42
C ASP A 35 -4.55 14.69 -0.51
N GLY A 36 -4.64 13.38 -0.68
CA GLY A 36 -3.86 12.43 0.09
C GLY A 36 -4.22 10.98 -0.20
N VAL A 37 -3.39 10.07 0.29
CA VAL A 37 -3.51 8.62 0.06
C VAL A 37 -3.43 7.83 1.36
N VAL A 38 -4.13 6.72 1.39
CA VAL A 38 -3.93 5.65 2.38
C VAL A 38 -3.28 4.48 1.65
N ILE A 39 -2.17 4.00 2.17
CA ILE A 39 -1.40 2.91 1.55
C ILE A 39 -1.45 1.70 2.49
N THR A 40 -1.80 0.53 1.95
CA THR A 40 -1.79 -0.70 2.72
C THR A 40 -0.37 -1.26 2.85
N VAL A 41 -0.09 -1.92 3.98
CA VAL A 41 1.17 -2.63 4.22
C VAL A 41 0.87 -3.96 4.93
N PRO A 42 1.74 -4.98 4.76
CA PRO A 42 1.60 -6.23 5.48
C PRO A 42 1.58 -6.03 7.00
N ALA A 43 0.78 -6.83 7.71
CA ALA A 43 0.64 -6.69 9.15
C ALA A 43 1.95 -6.93 9.91
N TYR A 44 2.83 -7.76 9.36
CA TYR A 44 4.13 -8.11 9.93
C TYR A 44 5.26 -7.12 9.59
N PHE A 45 4.97 -6.06 8.82
CA PHE A 45 6.00 -5.05 8.49
C PHE A 45 6.53 -4.36 9.74
N ASP A 46 7.85 -4.33 9.86
CA ASP A 46 8.57 -3.56 10.88
C ASP A 46 8.58 -2.05 10.54
N ASP A 47 9.13 -1.26 11.47
CA ASP A 47 9.19 0.20 11.33
C ASP A 47 10.04 0.66 10.13
N ALA A 48 11.10 -0.06 9.80
CA ALA A 48 11.98 0.29 8.67
C ALA A 48 11.28 0.06 7.34
N GLN A 49 10.56 -1.06 7.20
CA GLN A 49 9.76 -1.38 6.02
C GLN A 49 8.59 -0.39 5.85
N ARG A 50 7.91 -0.04 6.95
CA ARG A 50 6.86 0.99 6.96
C ARG A 50 7.41 2.35 6.54
N GLN A 51 8.57 2.73 7.04
CA GLN A 51 9.21 3.97 6.67
C GLN A 51 9.61 3.97 5.19
N GLY A 52 10.11 2.85 4.67
CA GLY A 52 10.39 2.67 3.24
C GLY A 52 9.17 2.91 2.35
N THR A 53 7.99 2.42 2.74
CA THR A 53 6.73 2.71 2.03
C THR A 53 6.37 4.20 2.05
N LYS A 54 6.54 4.88 3.20
CA LYS A 54 6.32 6.33 3.29
C LYS A 54 7.30 7.12 2.43
N ASP A 55 8.56 6.70 2.41
CA ASP A 55 9.59 7.37 1.61
C ASP A 55 9.34 7.19 0.12
N ALA A 56 8.88 6.01 -0.30
CA ALA A 56 8.44 5.78 -1.68
C ALA A 56 7.27 6.70 -2.06
N ALA A 57 6.28 6.85 -1.19
CA ALA A 57 5.15 7.74 -1.42
C ALA A 57 5.59 9.22 -1.48
N ARG A 58 6.52 9.65 -0.61
CA ARG A 58 7.10 10.99 -0.66
C ARG A 58 7.84 11.24 -1.98
N LEU A 59 8.63 10.28 -2.45
CA LEU A 59 9.30 10.35 -3.77
C LEU A 59 8.31 10.34 -4.94
N ALA A 60 7.10 9.81 -4.74
CA ALA A 60 6.00 9.88 -5.68
C ALA A 60 5.22 11.21 -5.65
N GLY A 61 5.53 12.10 -4.70
CA GLY A 61 4.79 13.35 -4.51
C GLY A 61 3.43 13.16 -3.82
N LEU A 62 3.22 12.03 -3.15
CA LEU A 62 1.95 11.69 -2.50
C LEU A 62 1.97 12.02 -1.01
N HIS A 63 0.93 12.69 -0.55
CA HIS A 63 0.71 12.95 0.86
C HIS A 63 0.05 11.72 1.54
N VAL A 64 0.83 10.99 2.34
CA VAL A 64 0.32 9.79 3.04
C VAL A 64 -0.42 10.17 4.30
N LEU A 65 -1.75 9.97 4.29
CA LEU A 65 -2.61 10.20 5.45
C LEU A 65 -2.44 9.11 6.51
N ARG A 66 -2.32 7.85 6.07
CA ARG A 66 -2.17 6.70 6.96
C ARG A 66 -1.55 5.52 6.22
N LEU A 67 -0.71 4.77 6.90
CA LEU A 67 -0.42 3.38 6.52
C LEU A 67 -1.42 2.47 7.22
N LEU A 68 -2.10 1.62 6.46
CA LEU A 68 -3.12 0.71 6.97
C LEU A 68 -2.64 -0.74 6.85
N ASN A 69 -2.88 -1.57 7.86
CA ASN A 69 -2.56 -2.98 7.74
C ASN A 69 -3.52 -3.63 6.72
N GLU A 70 -2.99 -4.42 5.81
CA GLU A 70 -3.77 -5.15 4.79
C GLU A 70 -4.95 -5.94 5.36
N PRO A 71 -4.78 -6.80 6.39
CA PRO A 71 -5.92 -7.54 6.92
C PRO A 71 -6.97 -6.63 7.58
N THR A 72 -6.55 -5.49 8.15
CA THR A 72 -7.48 -4.49 8.68
C THR A 72 -8.25 -3.79 7.55
N ALA A 73 -7.58 -3.45 6.45
CA ALA A 73 -8.23 -2.88 5.28
C ALA A 73 -9.29 -3.83 4.70
N ALA A 74 -8.94 -5.12 4.57
CA ALA A 74 -9.85 -6.16 4.13
C ALA A 74 -11.05 -6.31 5.08
N ALA A 75 -10.82 -6.32 6.40
CA ALA A 75 -11.88 -6.37 7.40
C ALA A 75 -12.81 -5.15 7.33
N ILE A 76 -12.29 -3.94 7.12
CA ILE A 76 -13.11 -2.72 6.95
C ILE A 76 -13.99 -2.84 5.70
N ALA A 77 -13.43 -3.30 4.57
CA ALA A 77 -14.18 -3.49 3.34
C ALA A 77 -15.27 -4.56 3.46
N TYR A 78 -15.02 -5.62 4.23
CA TYR A 78 -15.98 -6.70 4.47
C TYR A 78 -16.99 -6.39 5.59
N GLY A 79 -16.68 -5.44 6.46
CA GLY A 79 -17.44 -5.08 7.68
C GLY A 79 -18.96 -5.02 7.52
N PRO A 80 -19.53 -4.42 6.45
CA PRO A 80 -20.98 -4.37 6.24
C PRO A 80 -21.68 -5.75 6.16
N ARG A 81 -20.92 -6.83 5.93
CA ARG A 81 -21.40 -8.21 5.83
C ARG A 81 -21.18 -9.02 7.11
N LEU A 82 -20.51 -8.45 8.11
CA LEU A 82 -20.18 -9.13 9.35
C LEU A 82 -21.38 -9.16 10.31
N ARG A 83 -21.50 -10.27 11.04
CA ARG A 83 -22.47 -10.39 12.13
C ARG A 83 -21.83 -9.90 13.42
N PRO A 84 -22.49 -9.01 14.17
CA PRO A 84 -21.98 -8.57 15.46
C PRO A 84 -21.76 -9.76 16.40
N GLY A 85 -20.66 -9.73 17.18
CA GLY A 85 -20.38 -10.73 18.22
C GLY A 85 -19.77 -12.05 17.72
N ARG A 86 -19.39 -12.16 16.44
CA ARG A 86 -18.57 -13.27 15.93
C ARG A 86 -17.11 -12.84 15.76
N GLY A 87 -16.20 -13.78 15.98
CA GLY A 87 -14.80 -13.63 15.59
C GLY A 87 -14.64 -14.04 14.12
N ASP A 88 -13.97 -13.19 13.34
CA ASP A 88 -13.68 -13.42 11.94
C ASP A 88 -12.15 -13.45 11.74
N ALA A 89 -11.71 -14.25 10.76
CA ALA A 89 -10.31 -14.36 10.39
C ALA A 89 -10.10 -13.84 8.96
N VAL A 90 -9.02 -13.09 8.76
CA VAL A 90 -8.57 -12.68 7.43
C VAL A 90 -7.33 -13.48 7.10
N TYR A 91 -7.37 -14.17 5.97
CA TYR A 91 -6.24 -14.91 5.43
C TYR A 91 -5.85 -14.27 4.10
N ASP A 92 -4.67 -13.65 4.07
CA ASP A 92 -4.16 -12.94 2.90
C ASP A 92 -3.23 -13.87 2.11
N LEU A 93 -3.55 -14.08 0.83
CA LEU A 93 -2.86 -15.02 -0.07
C LEU A 93 -2.17 -14.24 -1.19
N GLY A 94 -1.18 -13.43 -0.83
CA GLY A 94 -0.44 -12.57 -1.74
C GLY A 94 0.79 -13.21 -2.38
N GLY A 95 1.40 -12.50 -3.34
CA GLY A 95 2.59 -12.96 -4.05
C GLY A 95 3.93 -12.75 -3.31
N GLY A 96 3.93 -12.01 -2.20
CA GLY A 96 5.13 -11.65 -1.43
C GLY A 96 5.52 -12.64 -0.30
N ASN A 97 4.66 -13.63 -0.05
CA ASN A 97 4.63 -14.69 0.99
C ASN A 97 3.35 -14.63 1.84
N LEU A 98 2.98 -15.80 2.38
CA LEU A 98 1.82 -16.08 3.22
C LEU A 98 2.02 -15.68 4.68
#